data_AF-U2YF04-F1
#
_entry.id   AF-U2YF04-F1
#
_cell.length_a   1.000
_cell.length_b   1.000
_cell.length_c   1.000
_cell.angle_alpha   90.00
_cell.angle_beta   90.00
_cell.angle_gamma   90.00
#
_symmetry.space_group_name_H-M   'P 1'
#
loop_
_entity.id
_entity.type
_entity.pdbx_description
1 polymer ?
#
loop_
_entity_poly.entity_id
_entity_poly.type
_entity_poly.pdbx_seq_one_letter_code
_entity_poly.pdbx_strand_id
1 'polypeptide(L)'
;MLANGDNIWVAPDGQATPHLEVKFARDEFDWASLENAITARIGDETVPIGPLELQIAYKLYLGAEKDLEDAVHLYTMFEESLSVGRLEEWVSRLDVTEEYERLKRA
;
A
#
# COMPACT_ATOMS: atom_id res chain seq x y z
N MET A 1 -7.10 -10.80 -17.77
CA MET A 1 -5.68 -10.44 -17.95
C MET A 1 -5.43 -10.09 -19.41
N LEU A 2 -4.53 -9.14 -19.67
CA LEU A 2 -3.97 -8.96 -21.02
C LEU A 2 -3.20 -10.22 -21.44
N ALA A 3 -3.05 -10.44 -22.74
CA ALA A 3 -2.48 -11.68 -23.28
C ALA A 3 -1.08 -12.03 -22.72
N ASN A 4 -0.29 -11.03 -22.32
CA ASN A 4 1.05 -11.20 -21.76
C ASN A 4 1.10 -11.04 -20.23
N GLY A 5 -0.03 -10.75 -19.57
CA GLY A 5 -0.05 -10.45 -18.14
C GLY A 5 0.48 -9.06 -17.77
N ASP A 6 0.64 -8.16 -18.74
CA ASP A 6 1.10 -6.78 -18.52
C ASP A 6 0.07 -5.94 -17.75
N ASN A 7 0.56 -4.93 -17.03
CA ASN A 7 -0.25 -3.90 -16.40
C ASN A 7 -0.62 -2.82 -17.42
N ILE A 8 -1.70 -2.09 -17.18
CA ILE A 8 -2.17 -1.01 -18.05
C ILE A 8 -1.77 0.32 -17.42
N TRP A 9 -1.12 1.20 -18.17
CA TRP A 9 -0.89 2.59 -17.74
C TRP A 9 -1.93 3.51 -18.37
N VAL A 10 -2.56 4.34 -17.56
CA VAL A 10 -3.54 5.36 -17.99
C VAL A 10 -2.98 6.73 -17.65
N ALA A 11 -2.81 7.59 -18.65
CA ALA A 11 -2.24 8.92 -18.51
C ALA A 11 -3.05 9.95 -19.31
N PRO A 12 -2.95 11.26 -18.99
CA PRO A 12 -3.47 12.32 -19.83
C PRO A 12 -2.91 12.26 -21.25
N ASP A 13 -3.68 12.73 -22.23
CA ASP A 13 -3.26 12.70 -23.64
C ASP A 13 -1.93 13.46 -23.84
N GLY A 14 -1.02 12.82 -24.56
CA GLY A 14 0.33 13.32 -24.81
C GLY A 14 1.30 13.32 -23.62
N GLN A 15 0.94 12.72 -22.47
CA GLN A 15 1.78 12.69 -21.27
C GLN A 15 2.18 11.26 -20.86
N ALA A 16 3.39 11.11 -20.30
CA ALA A 16 3.85 9.88 -19.66
C ALA A 16 3.67 9.89 -18.13
N THR A 17 3.64 11.09 -17.54
CA THR A 17 3.45 11.32 -16.10
C THR A 17 2.60 12.58 -15.89
N PRO A 18 1.69 12.60 -14.90
CA PRO A 18 1.33 11.48 -14.02
C PRO A 18 0.55 10.38 -14.77
N HIS A 19 0.65 9.14 -14.29
CA HIS A 19 -0.16 8.03 -14.80
C HIS A 19 -0.68 7.17 -13.65
N LEU A 20 -1.74 6.41 -13.93
CA LEU A 20 -2.26 5.36 -13.07
C LEU A 20 -1.87 4.00 -13.65
N GLU A 21 -1.28 3.15 -12.83
CA GLU A 21 -1.07 1.75 -13.17
C GLU A 21 -2.28 0.93 -12.73
N VAL A 22 -2.94 0.28 -13.68
CA VAL A 22 -4.11 -0.58 -13.46
C VAL A 22 -3.68 -2.04 -13.59
N LYS A 23 -3.94 -2.81 -12.54
CA LYS A 23 -3.62 -4.24 -12.43
C LYS A 23 -4.87 -5.05 -12.14
N PHE A 24 -4.85 -6.32 -12.54
CA PHE A 24 -5.81 -7.30 -12.03
C PHE A 24 -5.27 -7.86 -10.72
N ALA A 25 -6.12 -7.99 -9.69
CA ALA A 25 -5.76 -8.65 -8.43
C ALA A 25 -5.37 -10.11 -8.68
N ARG A 26 -4.26 -10.55 -8.09
CA ARG A 26 -3.68 -11.89 -8.32
C ARG A 26 -3.43 -12.66 -7.05
N ASP A 27 -3.09 -11.98 -5.97
CA ASP A 27 -2.76 -12.61 -4.70
C ASP A 27 -3.69 -12.17 -3.57
N GLU A 28 -3.52 -12.79 -2.41
CA GLU A 28 -4.34 -12.50 -1.24
C GLU A 28 -4.20 -11.07 -0.74
N PHE A 29 -3.07 -10.40 -0.99
CA PHE A 29 -2.81 -9.03 -0.55
C PHE A 29 -3.50 -8.03 -1.47
N ASP A 30 -3.49 -8.28 -2.78
CA ASP A 30 -4.27 -7.51 -3.75
C ASP A 30 -5.76 -7.55 -3.41
N TRP A 31 -6.30 -8.75 -3.17
CA TRP A 31 -7.70 -8.92 -2.79
C TRP A 31 -8.00 -8.26 -1.44
N ALA A 32 -7.13 -8.45 -0.45
CA ALA A 32 -7.29 -7.80 0.86
C ALA A 32 -7.30 -6.27 0.76
N SER A 33 -6.49 -5.68 -0.13
CA SER A 33 -6.45 -4.24 -0.37
C SER A 33 -7.77 -3.71 -0.94
N LEU A 34 -8.43 -4.48 -1.80
CA LEU A 34 -9.72 -4.13 -2.38
C LEU A 34 -10.89 -4.36 -1.42
N GLU A 35 -10.91 -5.50 -0.73
CA GLU A 35 -12.00 -5.90 0.18
C GLU A 35 -12.04 -5.09 1.47
N ASN A 36 -10.87 -4.67 1.95
CA ASN A 36 -10.71 -3.88 3.17
C ASN A 36 -10.46 -2.39 2.89
N ALA A 37 -10.82 -1.92 1.70
CA ALA A 37 -10.54 -0.56 1.28
C ALA A 37 -11.17 0.46 2.25
N ILE A 38 -10.38 1.50 2.58
CA ILE A 38 -10.83 2.67 3.31
C ILE A 38 -11.09 3.81 2.32
N THR A 39 -11.88 4.81 2.74
CA THR A 39 -12.18 5.97 1.89
C THR A 39 -11.21 7.10 2.19
N ALA A 40 -10.38 7.47 1.21
CA ALA A 40 -9.64 8.71 1.23
C ALA A 40 -10.50 9.85 0.65
N ARG A 41 -10.46 11.03 1.28
CA ARG A 41 -11.11 12.24 0.76
C ARG A 41 -10.05 13.22 0.26
N ILE A 42 -10.14 13.62 -0.99
CA ILE A 42 -9.20 14.52 -1.66
C ILE A 42 -10.01 15.68 -2.25
N GLY A 43 -9.93 16.85 -1.60
CA GLY A 43 -10.86 17.95 -1.90
C GLY A 43 -12.30 17.52 -1.62
N ASP A 44 -13.17 17.68 -2.61
CA ASP A 44 -14.59 17.27 -2.55
C ASP A 44 -14.81 15.82 -3.04
N GLU A 45 -13.76 15.15 -3.51
CA GLU A 45 -13.84 13.80 -4.10
C GLU A 45 -13.44 12.72 -3.09
N THR A 46 -13.94 11.50 -3.31
CA THR A 46 -13.59 10.32 -2.52
C THR A 46 -12.97 9.23 -3.38
N VAL A 47 -11.90 8.60 -2.88
CA VAL A 47 -11.18 7.52 -3.57
C VAL A 47 -10.99 6.35 -2.59
N PRO A 48 -11.37 5.11 -2.95
CA PRO A 48 -11.04 3.94 -2.15
C PRO A 48 -9.53 3.67 -2.23
N ILE A 49 -8.90 3.46 -1.08
CA ILE A 49 -7.49 3.07 -0.97
C ILE A 49 -7.36 1.83 -0.07
N GLY A 50 -6.32 1.03 -0.25
CA GLY A 50 -6.05 -0.10 0.64
C GLY A 50 -5.90 0.35 2.11
N PRO A 51 -6.15 -0.52 3.09
CA PRO A 51 -5.99 -0.16 4.49
C PRO A 51 -4.53 0.22 4.78
N LEU A 52 -4.33 1.26 5.60
CA LEU A 52 -3.00 1.82 5.87
C LEU A 52 -2.06 0.77 6.47
N GLU A 53 -2.59 -0.10 7.32
CA GLU A 53 -1.83 -1.19 7.95
C GLU A 53 -1.24 -2.16 6.92
N LEU A 54 -2.02 -2.54 5.91
CA LEU A 54 -1.53 -3.40 4.84
C LEU A 54 -0.51 -2.65 3.98
N GLN A 55 -0.73 -1.36 3.68
CA GLN A 55 0.21 -0.57 2.89
C GLN A 55 1.57 -0.44 3.59
N ILE A 56 1.61 -0.21 4.91
CA ILE A 56 2.84 -0.17 5.69
C ILE A 56 3.57 -1.51 5.61
N ALA A 57 2.89 -2.61 5.95
CA ALA A 57 3.50 -3.95 5.93
C ALA A 57 4.01 -4.33 4.53
N TYR A 58 3.25 -4.00 3.48
CA TYR A 58 3.64 -4.30 2.10
C TYR A 58 4.87 -3.49 1.65
N LYS A 59 4.99 -2.23 2.08
CA LYS A 59 6.18 -1.43 1.80
C LYS A 59 7.44 -1.94 2.50
N LEU A 60 7.30 -2.40 3.75
CA LEU A 60 8.39 -3.10 4.44
C LEU A 60 8.83 -4.36 3.67
N TYR A 61 7.87 -5.10 3.11
CA TYR A 61 8.14 -6.28 2.30
C TYR A 61 8.88 -5.96 0.99
N LEU A 62 8.53 -4.85 0.31
CA LEU A 62 9.25 -4.41 -0.89
C LEU A 62 10.71 -4.03 -0.59
N GLY A 63 10.97 -3.40 0.57
CA GLY A 63 12.30 -3.23 1.14
C GLY A 63 13.24 -2.27 0.41
N ALA A 64 12.82 -1.60 -0.66
CA ALA A 64 13.62 -0.54 -1.28
C ALA A 64 13.68 0.70 -0.38
N GLU A 65 14.75 1.50 -0.48
CA GLU A 65 14.95 2.69 0.37
C GLU A 65 13.74 3.62 0.42
N LYS A 66 13.17 3.93 -0.76
CA LYS A 66 11.96 4.76 -0.86
C LYS A 66 10.71 4.12 -0.25
N ASP A 67 10.57 2.79 -0.36
CA ASP A 67 9.44 2.09 0.24
C ASP A 67 9.54 2.09 1.78
N LEU A 68 10.76 1.96 2.32
CA LEU A 68 10.99 2.07 3.76
C LEU A 68 10.71 3.50 4.26
N GLU A 69 11.15 4.52 3.53
CA GLU A 69 10.83 5.93 3.84
C GLU A 69 9.31 6.16 3.87
N ASP A 70 8.59 5.65 2.86
CA ASP A 70 7.13 5.74 2.81
C ASP A 70 6.46 4.97 3.95
N ALA A 71 6.97 3.80 4.33
CA ALA A 71 6.43 3.00 5.44
C ALA A 71 6.57 3.75 6.77
N VAL A 72 7.74 4.34 7.03
CA VAL A 72 7.98 5.19 8.22
C VAL A 72 7.06 6.41 8.20
N HIS A 73 6.91 7.06 7.03
CA HIS A 73 6.04 8.22 6.88
C HIS A 73 4.58 7.89 7.21
N LEU A 74 4.03 6.82 6.63
CA LEU A 74 2.67 6.37 6.88
C LEU A 74 2.47 5.97 8.34
N TYR A 75 3.41 5.23 8.92
CA TYR A 75 3.31 4.82 10.32
C TYR A 75 3.29 6.03 11.26
N THR A 76 4.21 6.96 11.08
CA THR A 76 4.34 8.15 11.94
C THR A 76 3.15 9.10 11.79
N MET A 77 2.69 9.32 10.54
CA MET A 77 1.60 10.25 10.26
C MET A 77 0.25 9.76 10.81
N PHE A 78 0.04 8.45 10.85
CA PHE A 78 -1.24 7.84 11.18
C PHE A 78 -1.23 7.02 12.48
N GLU A 79 -0.15 7.06 13.26
CA GLU A 79 0.08 6.23 14.45
C GLU A 79 -1.15 6.08 15.35
N GLU A 80 -1.80 7.21 15.69
CA GLU A 80 -2.96 7.24 16.58
C GLU A 80 -4.22 6.57 15.99
N SER A 81 -4.27 6.42 14.67
CA SER A 81 -5.42 5.86 13.94
C SER A 81 -5.20 4.42 13.46
N LEU A 82 -3.96 3.93 13.50
CA LEU A 82 -3.63 2.58 13.06
C LEU A 82 -4.15 1.54 14.06
N SER A 83 -4.73 0.48 13.54
CA SER A 83 -5.02 -0.70 14.33
C SER A 83 -3.77 -1.56 14.45
N VAL A 84 -3.13 -1.52 15.64
CA VAL A 84 -1.93 -2.30 15.95
C VAL A 84 -2.12 -3.78 15.60
N GLY A 85 -3.25 -4.38 16.00
CA GLY A 85 -3.51 -5.79 15.71
C GLY A 85 -3.65 -6.12 14.23
N ARG A 86 -4.24 -5.22 13.41
CA ARG A 86 -4.30 -5.43 11.96
C ARG A 86 -2.94 -5.26 11.30
N LEU A 87 -2.13 -4.30 11.76
CA LEU A 87 -0.77 -4.11 11.27
C LEU A 87 0.09 -5.33 11.59
N GLU A 88 0.05 -5.83 12.82
CA GLU A 88 0.77 -7.04 13.23
C GLU A 88 0.34 -8.28 12.44
N GLU A 89 -0.96 -8.42 12.12
CA GLU A 89 -1.45 -9.49 11.24
C GLU A 89 -0.77 -9.43 9.86
N TRP A 90 -0.75 -8.26 9.22
CA TRP A 90 -0.13 -8.11 7.91
C TRP A 90 1.38 -8.28 7.94
N VAL A 91 2.04 -7.75 8.97
CA VAL A 91 3.48 -7.93 9.21
C VAL A 91 3.83 -9.42 9.32
N SER A 92 3.04 -10.19 10.05
CA SER A 92 3.24 -11.64 10.18
C SER A 92 2.98 -12.37 8.86
N ARG A 93 1.96 -12.00 8.09
CA ARG A 93 1.61 -12.66 6.82
C ARG A 93 2.62 -12.38 5.72
N LEU A 94 3.24 -11.19 5.74
CA LEU A 94 4.28 -10.79 4.79
C LEU A 94 5.70 -11.16 5.25
N ASP A 95 5.84 -11.74 6.45
CA ASP A 95 7.12 -12.13 7.06
C ASP A 95 8.12 -10.97 7.21
N VAL A 96 7.63 -9.80 7.67
CA VAL A 96 8.42 -8.56 7.81
C VAL A 96 8.54 -8.08 9.26
N THR A 97 8.59 -9.04 10.19
CA THR A 97 8.59 -8.75 11.62
C THR A 97 9.85 -7.98 12.03
N GLU A 98 11.02 -8.32 11.48
CA GLU A 98 12.27 -7.63 11.82
C GLU A 98 12.27 -6.17 11.38
N GLU A 99 11.79 -5.91 10.17
CA GLU A 99 11.63 -4.59 9.57
C GLU A 99 10.65 -3.75 10.38
N TYR A 100 9.53 -4.34 10.80
CA TYR A 100 8.55 -3.68 11.66
C TYR A 100 9.14 -3.33 13.03
N GLU A 101 9.92 -4.22 13.65
CA GLU A 101 10.61 -3.93 14.90
C GLU A 101 11.66 -2.83 14.76
N ARG A 102 12.30 -2.68 13.59
CA ARG A 102 13.20 -1.54 13.31
C ARG A 102 12.41 -0.24 13.16
N LEU A 103 11.30 -0.29 12.43
CA LEU A 103 10.43 0.87 12.21
C LEU A 103 9.88 1.44 13.52
N LYS A 104 9.46 0.59 14.48
CA LYS A 104 9.00 1.04 15.82
C LYS A 104 10.07 1.75 16.66
N ARG A 105 11.35 1.68 16.27
CA ARG A 105 12.49 2.27 16.98
C ARG A 105 13.04 3.53 16.30
N ALA A 106 12.54 3.86 15.11
CA ALA A 106 12.93 5.05 14.35
C ALA A 106 12.26 6.30 14.94
#